data_AF-A0A2N2HIF1-F1
#
_entry.id   AF-A0A2N2HIF1-F1
#
_cell.length_a   1.000
_cell.length_b   1.000
_cell.length_c   1.000
_cell.angle_alpha   90.00
_cell.angle_beta   90.00
_cell.angle_gamma   90.00
#
_symmetry.space_group_name_H-M   'P 1'
#
loop_
_entity.id
_entity.type
_entity.pdbx_description
1 polymer ?
#
loop_
_entity_poly.entity_id
_entity_poly.type
_entity_poly.pdbx_seq_one_letter_code
_entity_poly.pdbx_strand_id
1 'polypeptide(L)'
;DPADVNSTTALDANGDISVRCVKGTVANVAIEQGISPATGSSCTTPLRQMASGTERLGYAIFQDAGRTTPWGCDASNDQSFTATTVSTPTTLTTYGRIPAGQDVGTGAFLDTVNVTVTF
;
A
#
# COMPACT_ATOMS: atom_id res chain seq x y z
N ASP A 1 8.60 -16.28 31.15
CA ASP A 1 9.34 -15.11 30.65
C ASP A 1 8.44 -14.40 29.65
N PRO A 2 7.93 -13.19 29.90
CA PRO A 2 7.00 -12.53 28.98
C PRO A 2 7.82 -11.69 27.98
N ALA A 3 8.66 -12.34 27.18
CA ALA A 3 9.52 -11.69 26.20
C ALA A 3 9.04 -11.89 24.75
N ASP A 4 7.76 -12.20 24.55
CA ASP A 4 7.20 -12.44 23.21
C ASP A 4 5.79 -11.84 23.12
N VAL A 5 5.69 -10.55 22.79
CA VAL A 5 4.40 -9.87 22.58
C VAL A 5 4.27 -9.25 21.18
N ASN A 6 5.30 -9.36 20.34
CA ASN A 6 5.31 -8.85 18.97
C ASN A 6 5.22 -10.01 17.96
N SER A 7 4.47 -9.83 16.88
CA SER A 7 4.27 -10.90 15.88
C SER A 7 5.60 -11.35 15.28
N THR A 8 5.91 -12.64 15.40
CA THR A 8 7.13 -13.26 14.84
C THR A 8 7.00 -13.60 13.36
N THR A 9 5.78 -13.52 12.82
CA THR A 9 5.48 -13.70 11.39
C THR A 9 4.93 -12.41 10.80
N ALA A 10 5.24 -12.17 9.52
CA ALA A 10 4.62 -11.06 8.79
C ALA A 10 3.12 -11.30 8.65
N LEU A 11 2.32 -10.24 8.81
CA LEU A 11 0.89 -10.29 8.56
C LEU A 11 0.60 -9.76 7.17
N ASP A 12 -0.04 -10.57 6.35
CA ASP A 12 -0.36 -10.27 4.97
C ASP A 12 -1.85 -10.05 4.78
N ALA A 13 -2.22 -9.12 3.90
CA ALA A 13 -3.59 -8.86 3.52
C ALA A 13 -3.67 -8.45 2.05
N ASN A 14 -4.76 -8.80 1.37
CA ASN A 14 -4.99 -8.38 -0.01
C ASN A 14 -6.24 -7.50 -0.08
N GLY A 15 -6.26 -6.59 -1.04
CA GLY A 15 -7.42 -5.79 -1.39
C GLY A 15 -7.46 -5.52 -2.89
N ASP A 16 -8.44 -4.74 -3.34
CA ASP A 16 -8.61 -4.44 -4.76
C ASP A 16 -8.92 -2.95 -4.98
N ILE A 17 -8.31 -2.37 -6.01
CA ILE A 17 -8.65 -1.06 -6.55
C ILE A 17 -9.33 -1.28 -7.90
N SER A 18 -10.60 -0.91 -8.00
CA SER A 18 -11.37 -1.02 -9.24
C SER A 18 -11.49 0.33 -9.93
N VAL A 19 -10.90 0.45 -11.12
CA VAL A 19 -10.92 1.68 -11.93
C VAL A 19 -11.65 1.44 -13.24
N ARG A 20 -12.57 2.33 -13.58
CA ARG A 20 -13.33 2.29 -14.83
C ARG A 20 -13.01 3.52 -15.67
N CYS A 21 -12.46 3.30 -16.85
CA CYS A 21 -12.15 4.35 -17.83
C CYS A 21 -12.83 4.05 -19.16
N VAL A 22 -12.80 5.02 -20.08
CA VAL A 22 -13.24 4.75 -21.46
C VAL A 22 -12.25 3.85 -22.19
N LYS A 23 -12.72 3.07 -23.17
CA LYS A 23 -11.88 2.13 -23.92
C LYS A 23 -10.71 2.88 -24.58
N GLY A 24 -9.50 2.36 -24.40
CA GLY A 24 -8.27 2.91 -24.97
C GLY A 24 -7.57 3.95 -24.09
N THR A 25 -8.18 4.40 -22.99
CA THR A 25 -7.50 5.25 -22.00
C THR A 25 -6.38 4.47 -21.32
N VAL A 26 -5.18 5.05 -21.29
CA VAL A 26 -4.08 4.61 -20.44
C VAL A 26 -4.25 5.35 -19.12
N ALA A 27 -4.44 4.61 -18.03
CA ALA A 27 -4.54 5.19 -16.70
C ALA A 27 -3.35 4.75 -15.84
N ASN A 28 -2.87 5.64 -14.97
CA ASN A 28 -1.88 5.33 -13.95
C ASN A 28 -2.50 5.50 -12.57
N VAL A 29 -2.28 4.50 -11.72
CA VAL A 29 -2.79 4.45 -10.36
C VAL A 29 -1.62 4.54 -9.40
N ALA A 30 -1.55 5.64 -8.66
CA ALA A 30 -0.54 5.94 -7.67
C ALA A 30 -1.12 5.79 -6.26
N ILE A 31 -0.32 5.26 -5.32
CA ILE A 31 -0.67 5.19 -3.90
C ILE A 31 0.34 6.04 -3.13
N GLU A 32 -0.16 7.07 -2.44
CA GLU A 32 0.65 7.99 -1.64
C GLU A 32 1.23 7.32 -0.38
N GLN A 33 2.04 8.07 0.36
CA GLN A 33 2.86 7.56 1.48
C GLN A 33 2.10 7.41 2.81
N GLY A 34 0.78 7.63 2.80
CA GLY A 34 -0.04 7.66 4.01
C GLY A 34 -0.04 9.03 4.70
N ILE A 35 -0.88 9.20 5.73
CA ILE A 35 -0.94 10.44 6.53
C ILE A 35 0.12 10.45 7.65
N SER A 36 0.72 9.30 7.95
CA SER A 36 1.78 9.14 8.95
C SER A 36 3.03 8.46 8.37
N PRO A 37 3.66 9.00 7.31
CA PRO A 37 4.85 8.39 6.73
C PRO A 37 6.03 8.45 7.69
N ALA A 38 6.90 7.44 7.63
CA ALA A 38 8.18 7.45 8.35
C ALA A 38 9.12 8.52 7.78
N THR A 39 10.09 8.93 8.58
CA THR A 39 11.15 9.83 8.10
C THR A 39 11.89 9.22 6.91
N GLY A 40 12.10 10.01 5.86
CA GLY A 40 12.77 9.57 4.64
C GLY A 40 11.86 8.85 3.64
N SER A 41 10.56 8.76 3.91
CA SER A 41 9.59 8.27 2.93
C SER A 41 9.61 9.12 1.67
N SER A 42 9.49 8.47 0.51
CA SER A 42 9.35 9.12 -0.80
C SER A 42 8.30 8.40 -1.65
N CYS A 43 7.96 8.97 -2.81
CA CYS A 43 7.09 8.28 -3.76
C CYS A 43 7.72 6.99 -4.32
N THR A 44 9.03 6.97 -4.56
CA THR A 44 9.78 5.80 -5.05
C THR A 44 9.97 4.72 -3.98
N THR A 45 10.06 5.12 -2.72
CA THR A 45 10.25 4.25 -1.57
C THR A 45 9.29 4.66 -0.45
N PRO A 46 7.99 4.33 -0.58
CA PRO A 46 6.99 4.72 0.41
C PRO A 46 7.22 3.95 1.72
N LEU A 47 7.53 4.67 2.78
CA LEU A 47 7.72 4.13 4.13
C LEU A 47 6.45 4.42 4.95
N ARG A 48 5.38 3.69 4.66
CA ARG A 48 4.07 3.92 5.28
C ARG A 48 4.04 3.41 6.71
N GLN A 49 3.35 4.12 7.61
CA GLN A 49 3.13 3.68 8.97
C GLN A 49 1.69 3.98 9.39
N MET A 50 1.10 3.03 10.11
CA MET A 50 -0.12 3.25 10.88
C MET A 50 0.22 3.83 12.24
N ALA A 51 -0.67 4.66 12.78
CA ALA A 51 -0.48 5.34 14.05
C ALA A 51 -1.45 4.83 15.12
N SER A 52 -0.93 4.70 16.35
CA SER A 52 -1.70 4.53 17.59
C SER A 52 -1.08 5.47 18.63
N GLY A 53 -1.65 6.67 18.80
CA GLY A 53 -1.01 7.72 19.59
C GLY A 53 0.40 8.05 19.08
N THR A 54 1.43 7.84 19.90
CA THR A 54 2.84 8.04 19.55
C THR A 54 3.49 6.84 18.87
N GLU A 55 2.85 5.67 18.92
CA GLU A 55 3.39 4.45 18.33
C GLU A 55 3.18 4.42 16.81
N ARG A 56 4.09 3.77 16.09
CA ARG A 56 4.10 3.67 14.64
C ARG A 56 4.33 2.24 14.21
N LEU A 57 3.38 1.69 13.47
CA LEU A 57 3.44 0.34 12.92
C LEU A 57 3.62 0.42 11.40
N GLY A 58 4.81 0.07 10.92
CA GLY A 58 5.16 0.09 9.52
C GLY A 58 4.42 -0.97 8.71
N TYR A 59 4.07 -0.62 7.48
CA TYR A 59 3.49 -1.53 6.51
C TYR A 59 3.90 -1.14 5.09
N ALA A 60 3.70 -2.06 4.15
CA ALA A 60 3.93 -1.81 2.74
C ALA A 60 2.78 -2.37 1.90
N ILE A 61 2.55 -1.75 0.74
CA ILE A 61 1.60 -2.19 -0.28
C ILE A 61 2.41 -2.45 -1.54
N PHE A 62 2.20 -3.60 -2.16
CA PHE A 62 2.92 -4.08 -3.32
C PHE A 62 1.97 -4.33 -4.48
N GLN A 63 2.54 -4.32 -5.69
CA GLN A 63 1.83 -4.59 -6.94
C GLN A 63 1.71 -6.08 -7.24
N ASP A 64 2.51 -6.93 -6.58
CA ASP A 64 2.64 -8.35 -6.87
C ASP A 64 2.50 -9.22 -5.62
N ALA A 65 2.06 -10.48 -5.82
CA ALA A 65 1.90 -11.45 -4.75
C ALA A 65 3.21 -11.84 -4.06
N GLY A 66 4.35 -11.71 -4.76
CA GLY A 66 5.69 -11.91 -4.20
C GLY A 66 6.14 -10.77 -3.30
N ARG A 67 5.45 -9.62 -3.33
CA ARG A 67 5.78 -8.39 -2.59
C ARG A 67 7.18 -7.90 -2.92
N THR A 68 7.48 -7.86 -4.20
CA THR A 68 8.80 -7.49 -4.74
C THR A 68 8.81 -6.07 -5.30
N THR A 69 7.67 -5.57 -5.77
CA THR A 69 7.50 -4.22 -6.31
C THR A 69 6.61 -3.39 -5.39
N PRO A 70 7.18 -2.46 -4.60
CA PRO A 70 6.40 -1.50 -3.82
C PRO A 70 5.51 -0.67 -4.74
N TRP A 71 4.26 -0.45 -4.33
CA TRP A 71 3.35 0.44 -5.03
C TRP A 71 3.46 1.84 -4.42
N GLY A 72 3.93 2.80 -5.21
CA GLY A 72 4.13 4.19 -4.80
C GLY A 72 3.42 5.19 -5.69
N CYS A 73 3.92 6.42 -5.65
CA CYS A 73 3.37 7.58 -6.36
C CYS A 73 4.35 8.19 -7.38
N ASP A 74 5.39 7.45 -7.76
CA ASP A 74 6.35 7.84 -8.77
C ASP A 74 6.12 7.03 -10.05
N ALA A 75 6.44 7.58 -11.22
CA ALA A 75 6.27 6.88 -12.49
C ALA A 75 7.09 5.57 -12.61
N SER A 76 8.09 5.36 -11.75
CA SER A 76 8.84 4.09 -11.68
C SER A 76 8.14 2.99 -10.88
N ASN A 77 7.12 3.33 -10.08
CA ASN A 77 6.48 2.39 -9.15
C ASN A 77 4.97 2.63 -8.93
N ASP A 78 4.34 3.44 -9.76
CA ASP A 78 2.89 3.44 -9.95
C ASP A 78 2.48 2.24 -10.83
N GLN A 79 1.18 2.01 -10.95
CA GLN A 79 0.64 0.87 -11.68
C GLN A 79 -0.19 1.40 -12.86
N SER A 80 0.24 1.09 -14.08
CA SER A 80 -0.44 1.52 -15.30
C SER A 80 -1.25 0.40 -15.95
N PHE A 81 -2.37 0.76 -16.57
CA PHE A 81 -3.16 -0.16 -17.39
C PHE A 81 -3.86 0.57 -18.53
N THR A 82 -4.21 -0.17 -19.58
CA THR A 82 -5.06 0.34 -20.66
C THR A 82 -6.46 -0.25 -20.54
N ALA A 83 -7.47 0.60 -20.45
CA ALA A 83 -8.86 0.15 -20.38
C ALA A 83 -9.29 -0.55 -21.68
N THR A 84 -9.73 -1.80 -21.56
CA THR A 84 -10.10 -2.65 -22.70
C THR A 84 -11.55 -2.44 -23.15
N THR A 85 -12.41 -2.02 -22.22
CA THR A 85 -13.84 -1.75 -22.44
C THR A 85 -14.34 -0.71 -21.44
N VAL A 86 -15.39 0.01 -21.79
CA VAL A 86 -16.12 0.90 -20.88
C VAL A 86 -16.96 0.10 -19.87
N SER A 87 -17.35 -1.12 -20.22
CA SER A 87 -18.35 -1.91 -19.48
C SER A 87 -17.78 -2.73 -18.33
N THR A 88 -16.47 -2.97 -18.29
CA THR A 88 -15.82 -3.74 -17.21
C THR A 88 -14.71 -2.89 -16.58
N PRO A 89 -14.70 -2.68 -15.24
CA PRO A 89 -13.58 -2.03 -14.56
C PRO A 89 -12.33 -2.90 -14.66
N THR A 90 -11.18 -2.26 -14.74
CA THR A 90 -9.91 -2.93 -14.46
C THR A 90 -9.75 -3.04 -12.95
N THR A 91 -9.51 -4.26 -12.47
CA THR A 91 -9.26 -4.52 -11.05
C THR A 91 -7.76 -4.71 -10.85
N LEU A 92 -7.19 -3.95 -9.93
CA LEU A 92 -5.80 -4.01 -9.52
C LEU A 92 -5.73 -4.52 -8.09
N THR A 93 -5.16 -5.71 -7.90
CA THR A 93 -5.04 -6.29 -6.57
C THR A 93 -3.88 -5.64 -5.81
N THR A 94 -4.17 -5.17 -4.60
CA THR A 94 -3.18 -4.67 -3.66
C THR A 94 -2.69 -5.82 -2.78
N TYR A 95 -1.38 -5.90 -2.56
CA TYR A 95 -0.77 -6.88 -1.68
C TYR A 95 -0.14 -6.15 -0.50
N GLY A 96 -0.82 -6.13 0.64
CA GLY A 96 -0.36 -5.51 1.88
C GLY A 96 0.49 -6.47 2.72
N ARG A 97 1.45 -5.90 3.47
CA ARG A 97 2.22 -6.60 4.50
C ARG A 97 2.58 -5.68 5.65
N ILE A 98 2.40 -6.19 6.87
CA ILE A 98 3.03 -5.69 8.09
C ILE A 98 4.22 -6.61 8.41
N PRO A 99 5.47 -6.12 8.37
CA PRO A 99 6.63 -6.92 8.76
C PRO A 99 6.57 -7.41 10.21
N ALA A 100 7.15 -8.59 10.44
CA ALA A 100 7.31 -9.17 11.79
C ALA A 100 8.27 -8.35 12.66
N GLY A 101 8.19 -8.54 13.98
CA GLY A 101 9.19 -8.08 14.94
C GLY A 101 9.24 -6.56 15.15
N GLN A 102 8.17 -5.84 14.82
CA GLN A 102 8.07 -4.42 15.14
C GLN A 102 7.73 -4.23 16.61
N ASP A 103 8.50 -3.39 17.30
CA ASP A 103 8.36 -3.12 18.74
C ASP A 103 7.31 -2.04 18.99
N VAL A 104 6.04 -2.46 19.08
CA VAL A 104 4.91 -1.58 19.35
C VAL A 104 3.96 -2.24 20.34
N GLY A 105 3.24 -1.45 21.13
CA GLY A 105 2.21 -1.93 22.02
C GLY A 105 1.01 -2.54 21.30
N THR A 106 0.15 -3.20 22.07
CA THR A 106 -1.13 -3.72 21.57
C THR A 106 -2.13 -2.59 21.41
N GLY A 107 -2.75 -2.46 20.25
CA GLY A 107 -3.76 -1.43 20.01
C GLY A 107 -4.26 -1.41 18.57
N ALA A 108 -5.21 -0.52 18.30
CA ALA A 108 -5.67 -0.24 16.94
C ALA A 108 -4.72 0.78 16.29
N PHE A 109 -4.02 0.35 15.24
CA PHE A 109 -3.18 1.21 14.42
C PHE A 109 -3.94 1.54 13.14
N LEU A 110 -4.03 2.83 12.79
CA LEU A 110 -4.75 3.30 11.61
C LEU A 110 -3.85 4.20 10.74
N ASP A 111 -4.02 4.10 9.42
CA ASP A 111 -3.47 5.03 8.44
C ASP A 111 -4.52 5.26 7.35
N THR A 112 -4.41 6.39 6.66
CA THR A 112 -5.20 6.71 5.47
C THR A 112 -4.24 6.97 4.33
N VAL A 113 -4.35 6.20 3.25
CA VAL A 113 -3.57 6.42 2.01
C VAL A 113 -4.44 7.04 0.94
N ASN A 114 -3.90 8.05 0.26
CA ASN A 114 -4.55 8.62 -0.91
C ASN A 114 -4.19 7.81 -2.14
N VAL A 115 -5.20 7.49 -2.95
CA VAL A 115 -5.04 6.86 -4.27
C VAL A 115 -5.33 7.90 -5.33
N THR A 116 -4.35 8.15 -6.20
CA THR A 116 -4.46 9.11 -7.30
C THR A 116 -4.54 8.35 -8.61
N VAL A 117 -5.55 8.66 -9.44
CA VAL A 117 -5.72 8.09 -10.77
C VAL A 117 -5.53 9.20 -11.80
N THR A 118 -4.58 9.02 -12.72
CA THR A 118 -4.33 9.93 -13.85
C THR A 118 -4.61 9.21 -15.18
N PHE A 119 -5.04 9.95 -16.22
CA PHE A 119 -5.47 9.42 -17.51
C PHE A 119 -5.20 10.38 -18.67
#